data_AF-A0A834RU41-F1
#
_entry.id   AF-A0A834RU41-F1
#
_cell.length_a   1.000
_cell.length_b   1.000
_cell.length_c   1.000
_cell.angle_alpha   90.00
_cell.angle_beta   90.00
_cell.angle_gamma   90.00
#
_symmetry.space_group_name_H-M   'P 1'
#
loop_
_entity.id
_entity.type
_entity.pdbx_description
1 polymer ?
#
loop_
_entity_poly.entity_id
_entity_poly.type
_entity_poly.pdbx_seq_one_letter_code
_entity_poly.pdbx_strand_id
1 'polypeptide(L)'
;MDELERWRRFELRWTQEQFEQGSNPVSYWISLRPKYPNLARMAIDILTIPASSCECERLFSELGDLLEPRRRKIGSQLLAAIQCIRSWRDAGFKPPSDYNSGDVTDAEVAAIYEICKWDSEA
;
A
#
# COMPACT_ATOMS: atom_id res chain seq x y z
N MET A 1 -0.52 2.86 35.95
CA MET A 1 -0.24 1.71 35.08
C MET A 1 -0.67 2.08 33.67
N ASP A 2 0.30 2.23 32.77
CA ASP A 2 0.06 2.59 31.36
C ASP A 2 -0.50 1.39 30.56
N GLU A 3 -0.79 1.60 29.27
CA GLU A 3 -1.31 0.52 28.41
C GLU A 3 -0.32 -0.63 28.24
N LEU A 4 0.99 -0.33 28.15
CA LEU A 4 2.05 -1.32 27.95
C LEU A 4 2.19 -2.24 29.16
N GLU A 5 2.18 -1.69 30.36
CA GLU A 5 2.23 -2.43 31.61
C GLU A 5 0.99 -3.31 31.80
N ARG A 6 -0.20 -2.80 31.46
CA ARG A 6 -1.44 -3.59 31.51
C ARG A 6 -1.40 -4.75 30.51
N TRP A 7 -1.04 -4.48 29.26
CA TRP A 7 -0.91 -5.52 28.24
C TRP A 7 0.08 -6.61 28.67
N ARG A 8 1.27 -6.20 29.13
CA ARG A 8 2.31 -7.14 29.60
C ARG A 8 1.85 -8.02 30.76
N ARG A 9 0.94 -7.52 31.60
CA ARG A 9 0.48 -8.21 32.81
C ARG A 9 -0.73 -9.11 32.58
N PHE A 10 -1.63 -8.75 31.66
CA PHE A 10 -2.92 -9.42 31.50
C PHE A 10 -3.08 -10.18 30.19
N GLU A 11 -2.33 -9.83 29.14
CA GLU A 11 -2.42 -10.52 27.86
C GLU A 11 -1.38 -11.62 27.74
N LEU A 12 -1.74 -12.70 27.04
CA LEU A 12 -0.84 -13.81 26.77
C LEU A 12 0.29 -13.36 25.85
N ARG A 13 1.52 -13.80 26.14
CA ARG A 13 2.66 -13.57 25.26
C ARG A 13 2.46 -14.35 23.97
N TRP A 14 2.76 -13.69 22.86
CA TRP A 14 2.88 -14.33 21.55
C TRP A 14 3.90 -15.46 21.63
N THR A 15 3.50 -16.70 21.34
CA THR A 15 4.40 -17.85 21.37
C THR A 15 5.03 -18.10 20.00
N GLN A 16 6.19 -18.74 19.99
CA GLN A 16 6.86 -19.13 18.75
C GLN A 16 6.01 -20.09 17.91
N GLU A 17 5.21 -20.93 18.56
CA GLU A 17 4.27 -21.86 17.91
C GLU A 17 3.18 -21.11 17.11
N GLN A 18 2.67 -19.98 17.61
CA GLN A 18 1.70 -19.16 16.88
C GLN A 18 2.32 -18.51 15.63
N PHE A 19 3.60 -18.15 15.69
CA PHE A 19 4.33 -17.65 14.54
C PHE A 19 4.54 -18.74 13.48
N GLU A 20 4.93 -19.94 13.91
CA GLU A 20 5.13 -21.10 13.02
C GLU A 20 3.84 -21.58 12.36
N GLN A 21 2.69 -21.37 13.01
CA GLN A 21 1.36 -21.62 12.45
C GLN A 21 0.89 -20.55 11.42
N GLY A 22 1.72 -19.54 11.13
CA GLY A 22 1.39 -18.49 10.16
C GLY A 22 0.38 -17.46 10.67
N SER A 23 0.24 -17.32 11.99
CA SER A 23 -0.64 -16.30 12.57
C SER A 23 -0.12 -14.91 12.26
N ASN A 24 -0.99 -14.04 11.74
CA ASN A 24 -0.61 -12.67 11.40
C ASN A 24 -0.54 -11.79 12.67
N PRO A 25 0.64 -11.26 13.05
CA PRO A 25 0.79 -10.45 14.25
C PRO A 25 0.01 -9.12 14.18
N VAL A 26 -0.22 -8.58 12.97
CA VAL A 26 -1.05 -7.38 12.76
C VAL A 26 -2.51 -7.66 13.15
N SER A 27 -3.05 -8.82 12.77
CA SER A 27 -4.42 -9.22 13.12
C SER A 27 -4.65 -9.29 14.63
N TYR A 28 -3.63 -9.72 15.38
CA TYR A 28 -3.69 -9.74 16.85
C TYR A 28 -3.78 -8.34 17.44
N TRP A 29 -2.91 -7.42 17.02
CA TRP A 29 -2.96 -6.04 17.50
C TRP A 29 -4.24 -5.32 17.09
N ILE A 30 -4.80 -5.64 15.91
CA ILE A 30 -6.13 -5.15 15.49
C ILE A 30 -7.20 -5.61 16.49
N SER A 31 -7.20 -6.88 16.90
CA SER A 31 -8.18 -7.41 17.86
C SER A 31 -8.06 -6.80 19.27
N LEU A 32 -6.86 -6.37 19.66
CA LEU A 32 -6.57 -5.73 20.94
C LEU A 32 -6.81 -4.22 20.96
N ARG A 33 -7.04 -3.61 19.80
CA ARG A 33 -7.23 -2.16 19.66
C ARG A 33 -8.35 -1.56 20.54
N PRO A 34 -9.49 -2.23 20.80
CA PRO A 34 -10.49 -1.71 21.74
C PRO A 34 -10.00 -1.63 23.20
N LYS A 35 -9.05 -2.48 23.60
CA LYS A 35 -8.49 -2.54 24.97
C LYS A 35 -7.27 -1.63 25.15
N TYR A 36 -6.42 -1.55 24.12
CA TYR A 36 -5.14 -0.83 24.16
C TYR A 36 -4.98 0.04 22.90
N PRO A 37 -5.75 1.13 22.77
CA PRO A 37 -5.86 1.89 21.53
C PRO A 37 -4.53 2.53 21.09
N ASN A 38 -3.72 3.02 22.03
CA ASN A 38 -2.46 3.69 21.72
C ASN A 38 -1.33 2.67 21.47
N LEU A 39 -1.27 1.63 22.30
CA LEU A 39 -0.27 0.57 22.16
C LEU A 39 -0.49 -0.24 20.87
N ALA A 40 -1.73 -0.61 20.57
CA ALA A 40 -2.05 -1.34 19.34
C ALA A 40 -1.73 -0.51 18.09
N ARG A 41 -1.97 0.81 18.13
CA ARG A 41 -1.56 1.71 17.04
C ARG A 41 -0.05 1.64 16.82
N MET A 42 0.73 1.89 17.87
CA MET A 42 2.19 1.86 17.79
C MET A 42 2.73 0.50 17.30
N ALA A 43 2.16 -0.60 17.79
CA ALA A 43 2.57 -1.94 17.38
C ALA A 43 2.28 -2.20 15.89
N ILE A 44 1.11 -1.80 15.39
CA ILE A 44 0.75 -1.93 13.96
C ILE A 44 1.68 -1.05 13.12
N ASP A 45 1.93 0.19 13.53
CA ASP A 45 2.80 1.12 12.80
C ASP A 45 4.22 0.55 12.66
N ILE A 46 4.75 -0.11 13.71
CA ILE A 46 6.06 -0.78 13.65
C ILE A 46 6.03 -2.05 12.79
N LEU A 47 5.01 -2.90 12.97
CA LEU A 47 4.91 -4.20 12.27
C LEU A 47 4.65 -4.07 10.77
N THR A 48 4.13 -2.93 10.32
CA THR A 48 3.86 -2.66 8.90
C THR A 48 5.07 -2.07 8.17
N ILE A 49 6.16 -1.74 8.87
CA ILE A 49 7.41 -1.30 8.24
C ILE A 49 8.05 -2.52 7.56
N PRO A 50 8.31 -2.49 6.25
CA PRO A 50 8.99 -3.58 5.57
C PRO A 50 10.41 -3.73 6.12
N ALA A 51 10.83 -4.98 6.33
CA ALA A 51 12.15 -5.28 6.89
C ALA A 51 13.31 -4.94 5.94
N SER A 52 13.05 -4.79 4.64
CA SER A 52 14.04 -4.41 3.64
C SER A 52 13.46 -3.53 2.53
N SER A 53 14.36 -2.90 1.78
CA SER A 53 14.06 -2.18 0.54
C SER A 53 13.84 -3.08 -0.67
N CYS A 54 13.84 -4.41 -0.54
CA CYS A 54 13.79 -5.32 -1.70
C CYS A 54 12.54 -5.11 -2.56
N GLU A 55 11.40 -4.80 -1.96
CA GLU A 55 10.17 -4.48 -2.69
C GLU A 55 10.32 -3.19 -3.51
N CYS A 56 10.95 -2.17 -2.92
CA CYS A 56 11.27 -0.93 -3.63
C CYS A 56 12.28 -1.18 -4.75
N GLU A 57 13.31 -1.98 -4.53
CA GLU A 57 14.33 -2.32 -5.53
C GLU A 57 13.76 -3.13 -6.70
N ARG A 58 12.87 -4.09 -6.42
CA ARG A 58 12.13 -4.82 -7.43
C ARG A 58 11.26 -3.85 -8.24
N LEU A 59 10.56 -2.96 -7.55
CA LEU A 59 9.77 -1.92 -8.20
C LEU A 59 10.63 -1.03 -9.12
N PHE A 60 11.77 -0.53 -8.64
CA PHE A 60 12.65 0.30 -9.46
C PHE A 60 13.24 -0.46 -10.64
N SER A 61 13.51 -1.76 -10.50
CA SER A 61 13.98 -2.60 -11.59
C SER A 61 12.90 -2.79 -12.66
N GLU A 62 11.65 -3.06 -12.26
CA GLU A 62 10.51 -3.16 -13.17
C GLU A 62 10.19 -1.82 -13.88
N LEU A 63 10.33 -0.72 -13.17
CA LEU A 63 10.17 0.62 -13.74
C LEU A 63 11.36 1.01 -14.63
N GLY A 64 12.54 0.44 -14.43
CA GLY A 64 13.71 0.62 -15.29
C GLY A 64 13.42 0.25 -16.75
N ASP A 65 12.75 -0.87 -16.98
CA ASP A 65 12.33 -1.31 -18.32
C ASP A 65 11.31 -0.34 -18.97
N LEU A 66 10.51 0.38 -18.17
CA LEU A 66 9.56 1.39 -18.66
C LEU A 66 10.24 2.75 -18.94
N LEU A 67 11.33 3.04 -18.24
CA LEU A 67 12.09 4.29 -18.34
C LEU A 67 13.24 4.22 -19.35
N GLU A 68 13.63 3.01 -19.79
CA GLU A 68 14.66 2.84 -20.82
C GLU A 68 14.29 3.57 -22.13
N PRO A 69 15.28 4.02 -22.93
CA PRO A 69 15.08 4.97 -24.04
C PRO A 69 14.11 4.53 -25.14
N ARG A 70 13.65 3.26 -25.14
CA ARG A 70 12.86 2.67 -26.23
C ARG A 70 11.37 3.04 -26.22
N ARG A 71 10.77 3.58 -25.16
CA ARG A 71 9.32 3.88 -25.17
C ARG A 71 8.94 5.12 -24.34
N ARG A 72 8.70 6.23 -25.05
CA ARG A 72 7.91 7.43 -24.69
C ARG A 72 8.29 8.09 -23.36
N LYS A 73 8.70 9.35 -23.40
CA LYS A 73 8.92 10.21 -22.21
C LYS A 73 7.67 10.22 -21.31
N ILE A 74 7.58 9.28 -20.37
CA ILE A 74 6.50 9.18 -19.39
C ILE A 74 6.94 10.01 -18.18
N GLY A 75 6.12 11.00 -17.80
CA GLY A 75 6.37 11.81 -16.61
C GLY A 75 6.32 10.96 -15.34
N SER A 76 7.05 11.40 -14.31
CA SER A 76 7.14 10.70 -13.01
C SER A 76 5.78 10.51 -12.35
N GLN A 77 4.87 11.48 -12.49
CA GLN A 77 3.52 11.42 -11.93
C GLN A 77 2.67 10.33 -12.60
N LEU A 78 2.70 10.26 -13.94
CA LEU A 78 2.00 9.21 -14.69
C LEU A 78 2.57 7.82 -14.39
N LEU A 79 3.90 7.72 -14.26
CA LEU A 79 4.56 6.47 -13.89
C LEU A 79 4.11 5.97 -12.50
N ALA A 80 4.05 6.88 -11.52
CA ALA A 80 3.56 6.58 -10.18
C ALA A 80 2.10 6.11 -10.18
N ALA A 81 1.23 6.77 -10.96
CA ALA A 81 -0.17 6.38 -11.11
C ALA A 81 -0.32 4.98 -11.73
N ILE A 82 0.41 4.70 -12.81
CA ILE A 82 0.41 3.36 -13.46
C ILE A 82 0.84 2.29 -12.47
N GLN A 83 1.89 2.54 -11.70
CA GLN A 83 2.37 1.57 -10.73
C GLN A 83 1.37 1.35 -9.60
N CYS A 84 0.73 2.41 -9.12
CA CYS A 84 -0.29 2.33 -8.09
C CYS A 84 -1.46 1.43 -8.53
N ILE A 85 -1.94 1.63 -9.77
CA ILE A 85 -2.99 0.80 -10.38
C ILE A 85 -2.56 -0.66 -10.48
N ARG A 86 -1.31 -0.95 -10.89
CA ARG A 86 -0.78 -2.31 -10.95
C ARG A 86 -0.76 -2.96 -9.56
N SER A 87 -0.23 -2.26 -8.57
CA SER A 87 -0.17 -2.74 -7.18
C SER A 87 -1.57 -3.07 -6.64
N TRP A 88 -2.56 -2.21 -6.88
CA TRP A 88 -3.94 -2.46 -6.48
C TRP A 88 -4.55 -3.66 -7.20
N ARG A 89 -4.35 -3.77 -8.51
CA ARG A 89 -4.85 -4.90 -9.29
C ARG A 89 -4.27 -6.22 -8.79
N ASP A 90 -2.96 -6.25 -8.52
CA ASP A 90 -2.26 -7.46 -8.06
C ASP A 90 -2.68 -7.83 -6.62
N ALA A 91 -3.06 -6.84 -5.80
CA ALA A 91 -3.71 -7.04 -4.50
C ALA A 91 -5.20 -7.44 -4.61
N GLY A 92 -5.74 -7.59 -5.82
CA GLY A 92 -7.11 -8.06 -6.07
C GLY A 92 -8.18 -6.97 -5.96
N PHE A 93 -7.81 -5.69 -5.85
CA PHE A 93 -8.77 -4.60 -5.91
C PHE A 93 -9.34 -4.50 -7.32
N LYS A 94 -10.68 -4.46 -7.40
CA LYS A 94 -11.40 -4.26 -8.66
C LYS A 94 -11.94 -2.83 -8.71
N PRO A 95 -11.95 -2.19 -9.88
CA PRO A 95 -12.67 -0.93 -10.03
C PRO A 95 -14.16 -1.14 -9.69
N PRO A 96 -14.85 -0.09 -9.19
CA PRO A 96 -16.28 -0.15 -8.92
C PRO A 96 -17.08 -0.65 -10.13
N SER A 97 -18.09 -1.49 -9.90
CA SER A 97 -18.95 -2.05 -10.97
C SER A 97 -19.75 -1.01 -11.75
N ASP A 98 -19.93 0.18 -11.15
CA ASP A 98 -20.74 1.27 -11.72
C ASP A 98 -19.94 2.10 -12.74
N TYR A 99 -18.74 1.63 -13.12
CA TYR A 99 -17.98 2.21 -14.21
C TYR A 99 -18.75 1.95 -15.51
N ASN A 100 -19.55 2.93 -15.92
CA ASN A 100 -20.12 2.96 -17.26
C ASN A 100 -18.96 2.89 -18.26
N SER A 101 -18.70 1.71 -18.81
CA SER A 101 -17.86 1.50 -19.99
C SER A 101 -18.56 2.06 -21.25
N GLY A 102 -19.19 3.24 -21.14
CA GLY A 102 -19.36 4.06 -22.32
C GLY A 102 -17.96 4.42 -22.79
N ASP A 103 -17.73 4.40 -24.10
CA ASP A 103 -16.47 4.81 -24.72
C ASP A 103 -16.15 6.26 -24.33
N VAL A 104 -15.51 6.44 -23.17
CA VAL A 104 -14.92 7.71 -22.78
C VAL A 104 -13.63 7.82 -23.57
N THR A 105 -13.57 8.79 -24.45
CA THR A 105 -12.41 9.03 -25.30
C THR A 105 -11.20 9.49 -24.48
N ASP A 106 -9.99 9.20 -24.95
CA ASP A 106 -8.75 9.64 -24.31
C ASP A 106 -8.73 11.16 -24.04
N ALA A 107 -9.39 11.95 -24.90
CA ALA A 107 -9.54 13.39 -24.74
C ALA A 107 -10.44 13.78 -23.56
N GLU A 108 -11.55 13.08 -23.37
CA GLU A 108 -12.45 13.28 -22.24
C GLU A 108 -11.78 12.87 -20.93
N VAL A 109 -11.03 11.76 -20.92
CA VAL A 109 -10.25 11.35 -19.74
C VAL A 109 -9.20 12.40 -19.40
N ALA A 110 -8.45 12.90 -20.39
CA ALA A 110 -7.44 13.93 -20.18
C ALA A 110 -8.05 15.23 -19.63
N ALA A 111 -9.27 15.58 -20.05
CA ALA A 111 -9.99 16.75 -19.56
C ALA A 111 -10.53 16.57 -18.13
N ILE A 112 -11.16 15.42 -17.83
CA ILE A 112 -11.78 15.13 -16.52
C ILE A 112 -10.72 15.16 -15.40
N TYR A 113 -9.56 14.57 -15.66
CA TYR A 113 -8.49 14.45 -14.67
C TYR A 113 -7.41 15.51 -14.84
N GLU A 114 -7.62 16.47 -15.76
CA GLU A 114 -6.69 17.55 -16.09
C GLU A 114 -5.24 17.07 -16.28
N ILE A 115 -5.06 15.91 -16.93
CA ILE A 115 -3.76 15.20 -17.02
C ILE A 115 -2.69 16.10 -17.65
N CYS A 116 -3.08 16.98 -18.59
CA CYS A 116 -2.15 17.92 -19.23
C CYS A 116 -1.56 18.97 -18.28
N LYS A 117 -2.13 19.19 -17.08
CA LYS A 117 -1.58 20.10 -16.08
C LYS A 117 -0.53 19.46 -15.16
N TRP A 118 -0.37 18.13 -15.21
CA TRP A 118 0.58 17.41 -14.37
C TRP A 118 2.03 17.71 -14.72
N ASP A 119 2.31 18.09 -15.98
CA ASP A 119 3.65 18.44 -16.46
C ASP A 119 4.02 19.92 -16.23
N SER A 120 3.10 20.76 -15.75
CA SER A 120 3.33 22.20 -15.56
C SER A 120 3.96 22.61 -14.21
N GLU A 121 4.18 21.66 -13.30
CA GLU A 121 4.78 21.92 -11.97
C GLU A 121 6.19 21.34 -11.79
N ALA A 122 6.89 21.00 -12.88
CA ALA A 122 8.28 20.55 -12.86
C ALA A 122 9.29 21.70 -13.03
#